data_AF-Q2JRF4-F1
#
_entry.id   AF-Q2JRF4-F1
#
_cell.length_a   1.000
_cell.length_b   1.000
_cell.length_c   1.000
_cell.angle_alpha   90.00
_cell.angle_beta   90.00
_cell.angle_gamma   90.00
#
_symmetry.space_group_name_H-M   'P 1'
#
loop_
_entity.id
_entity.type
_entity.pdbx_description
1 polymer ?
#
loop_
_entity_poly.entity_id
_entity_poly.type
_entity_poly.pdbx_seq_one_letter_code
_entity_poly.pdbx_strand_id
1 'polypeptide(L)'
;MCQLTLEWTEADRRRSQTVSPVPSKLVTIGRDPSCDVVLNDPTRSVSGVHAGLYFDPKTLNFHIRNLTRDRLPPKQPNPVWVNGRKIIQEELALEANSQIQLGHIVLRVKSIEVARKNQGVPLSRGTLDALKVKCSRLENPHYLPPEYQGQNCPYCGHLVLSATLVIPPPEAGKAPQPPL
;
A
#
# COMPACT_ATOMS: atom_id res chain seq x y z
N MET A 1 0.18 -5.49 4.52
CA MET A 1 0.52 -6.36 3.36
C MET A 1 0.50 -5.46 2.13
N CYS A 2 1.47 -5.52 1.23
CA CYS A 2 1.50 -4.68 0.03
C CYS A 2 1.59 -5.59 -1.19
N GLN A 3 0.58 -5.53 -2.06
CA GLN A 3 0.49 -6.35 -3.26
C GLN A 3 0.24 -5.47 -4.49
N LEU A 4 0.81 -5.85 -5.61
CA LEU A 4 0.57 -5.23 -6.91
C LEU A 4 0.27 -6.33 -7.92
N THR A 5 -0.83 -6.18 -8.66
CA THR A 5 -1.21 -7.14 -9.70
C THR A 5 -0.92 -6.54 -11.07
N LEU A 6 -0.10 -7.23 -11.84
CA LEU A 6 0.18 -6.92 -13.25
C LEU A 6 -0.67 -7.80 -14.15
N GLU A 7 -1.10 -7.26 -15.27
CA GLU A 7 -1.74 -8.00 -16.36
C GLU A 7 -1.10 -7.66 -17.70
N TRP A 8 -0.95 -8.64 -18.58
CA TRP A 8 -0.37 -8.45 -19.92
C TRP A 8 -0.88 -9.54 -20.87
N THR A 9 -0.55 -9.44 -22.15
CA THR A 9 -0.91 -10.44 -23.16
C THR A 9 0.35 -11.10 -23.70
N GLU A 10 0.36 -12.43 -23.78
CA GLU A 10 1.40 -13.23 -24.41
C GLU A 10 0.76 -14.26 -25.35
N ALA A 11 1.17 -14.27 -26.62
CA ALA A 11 0.62 -15.19 -27.63
C ALA A 11 -0.92 -15.25 -27.58
N ASP A 12 -1.55 -14.08 -27.60
CA ASP A 12 -3.01 -13.86 -27.51
C ASP A 12 -3.68 -14.38 -26.23
N ARG A 13 -2.91 -14.77 -25.21
CA ARG A 13 -3.40 -15.17 -23.90
C ARG A 13 -3.15 -14.08 -22.88
N ARG A 14 -4.22 -13.67 -22.19
CA ARG A 14 -4.11 -12.76 -21.05
C ARG A 14 -3.44 -13.47 -19.89
N ARG A 15 -2.35 -12.88 -19.40
CA ARG A 15 -1.61 -13.26 -18.20
C ARG A 15 -1.89 -12.26 -17.09
N SER A 16 -1.82 -12.72 -15.85
CA SER A 16 -1.92 -11.88 -14.67
C SER A 16 -1.04 -12.48 -13.58
N GLN A 17 -0.35 -11.62 -12.84
CA GLN A 17 0.47 -12.04 -11.71
C GLN A 17 0.45 -11.00 -10.62
N THR A 18 0.21 -11.45 -9.39
CA THR A 18 0.27 -10.62 -8.19
C THR A 18 1.64 -10.79 -7.54
N VAL A 19 2.32 -9.68 -7.30
CA VAL A 19 3.61 -9.62 -6.62
C VAL A 19 3.44 -8.90 -5.29
N SER A 20 4.13 -9.39 -4.27
CA SER A 20 4.13 -8.79 -2.93
C SER A 20 5.56 -8.48 -2.53
N PRO A 21 6.09 -7.28 -2.78
CA PRO A 21 7.44 -6.94 -2.40
C PRO A 21 7.55 -6.97 -0.88
N VAL A 22 8.51 -7.74 -0.36
CA VAL A 22 8.93 -7.58 1.03
C VAL A 22 9.84 -6.35 1.12
N PRO A 23 9.85 -5.65 2.28
CA PRO A 23 10.84 -4.60 2.51
C PRO A 23 12.24 -5.13 2.18
N SER A 24 13.02 -4.33 1.43
CA SER A 24 14.39 -4.66 0.98
C SER A 24 14.54 -5.68 -0.15
N LYS A 25 13.46 -6.24 -0.72
CA LYS A 25 13.55 -7.07 -1.94
C LYS A 25 12.93 -6.34 -3.15
N LEU A 26 13.71 -6.26 -4.22
CA LEU A 26 13.24 -5.82 -5.52
C LEU A 26 12.55 -6.99 -6.23
N VAL A 27 11.33 -6.76 -6.73
CA VAL A 27 10.65 -7.68 -7.63
C VAL A 27 11.17 -7.42 -9.05
N THR A 28 11.75 -8.43 -9.66
CA THR A 28 12.41 -8.35 -10.96
C THR A 28 11.47 -8.75 -12.10
N ILE A 29 11.55 -8.03 -13.22
CA ILE A 29 10.76 -8.29 -14.44
C ILE A 29 11.70 -8.41 -15.62
N GLY A 30 11.55 -9.47 -16.42
CA GLY A 30 12.33 -9.66 -17.64
C GLY A 30 12.10 -11.02 -18.30
N ARG A 31 12.90 -11.34 -19.32
CA ARG A 31 12.82 -12.64 -20.02
C ARG A 31 13.55 -13.78 -19.30
N ASP A 32 14.41 -13.45 -18.34
CA ASP A 32 15.18 -14.46 -17.61
C ASP A 32 14.24 -15.26 -16.68
N PRO A 33 14.27 -16.60 -16.69
CA PRO A 33 13.44 -17.42 -15.83
C PRO A 33 13.63 -17.20 -14.32
N SER A 34 14.76 -16.60 -13.92
CA SER A 34 15.02 -16.23 -12.52
C SER A 34 14.28 -14.96 -12.06
N CYS A 35 13.65 -14.22 -12.98
CA CYS A 35 12.87 -13.04 -12.61
C CYS A 35 11.62 -13.44 -11.83
N ASP A 36 11.17 -12.57 -10.93
CA ASP A 36 9.92 -12.78 -10.20
C ASP A 36 8.71 -12.72 -11.16
N VAL A 37 8.74 -11.84 -12.17
CA VAL A 37 7.76 -11.78 -13.27
C VAL A 37 8.49 -12.07 -14.58
N VAL A 38 8.24 -13.27 -15.13
CA VAL A 38 8.87 -13.74 -16.36
C VAL A 38 7.99 -13.40 -17.56
N LEU A 39 8.57 -12.70 -18.54
CA LEU A 39 7.91 -12.33 -19.78
C LEU A 39 8.39 -13.22 -20.93
N ASN A 40 7.44 -13.89 -21.59
CA ASN A 40 7.72 -14.60 -22.82
C ASN A 40 7.81 -13.61 -23.99
N ASP A 41 9.04 -13.22 -24.35
CA ASP A 41 9.31 -12.33 -25.48
C ASP A 41 10.17 -13.01 -26.56
N PRO A 42 9.53 -13.67 -27.56
CA PRO A 42 10.23 -14.27 -28.70
C PRO A 42 11.05 -13.26 -29.52
N THR A 43 10.67 -11.99 -29.52
CA THR A 43 11.33 -10.93 -30.30
C THR A 43 12.62 -10.42 -29.65
N ARG A 44 12.90 -10.80 -28.41
CA ARG A 44 14.06 -10.39 -27.62
C ARG A 44 14.20 -8.86 -27.46
N SER A 45 13.08 -8.14 -27.54
CA SER A 45 12.92 -6.72 -27.20
C SER A 45 13.03 -6.45 -25.69
N VAL A 46 12.77 -7.46 -24.85
CA VAL A 46 12.87 -7.43 -23.38
C VAL A 46 14.22 -8.00 -22.94
N SER A 47 14.86 -7.27 -22.03
CA SER A 47 16.12 -7.71 -21.40
C SER A 47 15.94 -8.92 -20.48
N GLY A 48 17.03 -9.68 -20.25
CA GLY A 48 17.06 -10.79 -19.27
C GLY A 48 16.46 -10.38 -17.93
N VAL A 49 17.09 -9.40 -17.29
CA VAL A 49 16.52 -8.61 -16.20
C VAL A 49 16.35 -7.19 -16.75
N HIS A 50 15.12 -6.67 -16.76
CA HIS A 50 14.78 -5.42 -17.44
C HIS A 50 14.38 -4.33 -16.44
N ALA A 51 13.35 -4.60 -15.64
CA ALA A 51 12.79 -3.62 -14.72
C ALA A 51 12.71 -4.19 -13.30
N GLY A 52 12.71 -3.30 -12.32
CA GLY A 52 12.57 -3.63 -10.92
C GLY A 52 11.42 -2.87 -10.29
N LEU A 53 10.56 -3.56 -9.57
CA LEU A 53 9.50 -3.00 -8.75
C LEU A 53 9.88 -3.08 -7.27
N TYR A 54 9.69 -1.98 -6.54
CA TYR A 54 9.84 -1.98 -5.09
C TYR A 54 8.72 -1.16 -4.45
N PHE A 55 8.45 -1.47 -3.18
CA PHE A 55 7.52 -0.69 -2.37
C PHE A 55 8.32 0.29 -1.50
N ASP A 56 8.03 1.58 -1.61
CA ASP A 56 8.59 2.60 -0.73
C ASP A 56 7.71 2.76 0.52
N PRO A 57 8.17 2.34 1.71
CA PRO A 57 7.38 2.43 2.92
C PRO A 57 7.17 3.87 3.41
N LYS A 58 7.96 4.84 2.94
CA LYS A 58 7.83 6.26 3.34
C LYS A 58 6.66 6.93 2.62
N THR A 59 6.55 6.69 1.31
CA THR A 59 5.49 7.25 0.46
C THR A 59 4.28 6.34 0.34
N LEU A 60 4.40 5.08 0.79
CA LEU A 60 3.39 4.02 0.66
C LEU A 60 3.02 3.72 -0.81
N ASN A 61 3.96 3.92 -1.72
CA ASN A 61 3.77 3.74 -3.15
C ASN A 61 4.67 2.64 -3.72
N PHE A 62 4.20 2.03 -4.81
CA PHE A 62 5.03 1.19 -5.64
C PHE A 62 5.81 2.06 -6.62
N HIS A 63 7.08 1.73 -6.81
CA HIS A 63 7.95 2.41 -7.76
C HIS A 63 8.57 1.40 -8.72
N ILE A 64 8.83 1.87 -9.94
CA ILE A 64 9.54 1.12 -10.97
C ILE A 64 10.84 1.84 -11.35
N ARG A 65 11.87 1.05 -11.62
CA ARG A 65 13.14 1.54 -12.17
C ARG A 65 13.67 0.63 -13.27
N ASN A 66 14.49 1.21 -14.13
CA ASN A 66 15.19 0.49 -15.20
C ASN A 66 16.45 -0.19 -14.65
N LEU A 67 16.56 -1.51 -14.78
CA LEU A 67 17.74 -2.28 -14.34
C LEU A 67 18.80 -2.44 -15.43
N THR A 68 18.56 -1.84 -16.60
CA THR A 68 19.51 -1.80 -17.71
C THR A 68 20.23 -0.45 -17.82
N ARG A 69 19.95 0.47 -16.90
CA ARG A 69 20.39 1.88 -16.92
C ARG A 69 21.91 2.07 -16.95
N ASP A 70 22.67 1.12 -16.42
CA ASP A 70 24.13 1.17 -16.30
C ASP A 70 24.87 0.38 -17.40
N ARG A 71 24.16 -0.08 -18.45
CA ARG A 71 24.80 -0.81 -19.54
C ARG A 71 25.72 0.09 -20.36
N LEU A 72 26.93 -0.42 -20.61
CA LEU A 72 27.95 0.24 -21.41
C LEU A 72 28.01 -0.31 -22.85
N PRO A 73 28.50 0.50 -23.81
CA PRO A 73 28.69 0.09 -25.20
C PRO A 73 29.42 -1.26 -25.34
N PRO A 74 29.03 -2.11 -26.32
CA PRO A 74 28.06 -1.84 -27.38
C PRO A 74 26.59 -1.95 -26.93
N LYS A 75 26.32 -2.39 -25.70
CA LYS A 75 24.95 -2.53 -25.19
C LYS A 75 24.47 -1.22 -24.60
N GLN A 76 23.42 -0.66 -25.18
CA GLN A 76 22.78 0.53 -24.62
C GLN A 76 21.71 0.13 -23.58
N PRO A 77 21.35 1.06 -22.66
CA PRO A 77 20.18 0.89 -21.82
C PRO A 77 18.93 0.64 -22.66
N ASN A 78 18.15 -0.36 -22.26
CA ASN A 78 16.85 -0.66 -22.84
C ASN A 78 15.79 0.07 -21.99
N PRO A 79 15.11 1.09 -22.51
CA PRO A 79 14.24 1.95 -21.72
C PRO A 79 13.01 1.22 -21.16
N VAL A 80 12.60 1.62 -19.96
CA VAL A 80 11.27 1.31 -19.42
C VAL A 80 10.36 2.47 -19.79
N TRP A 81 9.18 2.21 -20.33
CA TRP A 81 8.19 3.25 -20.60
C TRP A 81 7.04 3.13 -19.62
N VAL A 82 6.65 4.22 -18.98
CA VAL A 82 5.50 4.24 -18.08
C VAL A 82 4.54 5.34 -18.52
N ASN A 83 3.30 4.97 -18.87
CA ASN A 83 2.29 5.90 -19.40
C ASN A 83 2.84 6.76 -20.56
N GLY A 84 3.63 6.14 -21.46
CA GLY A 84 4.27 6.83 -22.58
C GLY A 84 5.53 7.63 -22.22
N ARG A 85 5.88 7.76 -20.93
CA ARG A 85 7.13 8.43 -20.50
C ARG A 85 8.30 7.45 -20.50
N LYS A 86 9.37 7.79 -21.22
CA LYS A 86 10.64 7.05 -21.22
C LYS A 86 11.37 7.22 -19.89
N ILE A 87 11.85 6.13 -19.32
CA ILE A 87 12.64 6.06 -18.09
C ILE A 87 13.95 5.34 -18.38
N ILE A 88 15.07 6.01 -18.11
CA ILE A 88 16.40 5.39 -18.17
C ILE A 88 17.04 5.42 -16.78
N GLN A 89 17.26 6.61 -16.22
CA GLN A 89 17.93 6.75 -14.92
C GLN A 89 16.94 6.96 -13.78
N GLU A 90 15.77 7.51 -14.11
CA GLU A 90 14.76 7.88 -13.15
C GLU A 90 14.05 6.65 -12.57
N GLU A 91 13.33 6.90 -11.47
CA GLU A 91 12.41 5.95 -10.87
C GLU A 91 11.03 6.64 -10.84
N LEU A 92 9.96 5.90 -11.12
CA LEU A 92 8.61 6.47 -11.20
C LEU A 92 7.65 5.71 -10.30
N ALA A 93 6.79 6.46 -9.61
CA ALA A 93 5.67 5.87 -8.88
C ALA A 93 4.67 5.25 -9.85
N LEU A 94 4.10 4.12 -9.44
CA LEU A 94 3.05 3.42 -10.15
C LEU A 94 1.72 3.60 -9.43
N GLU A 95 0.69 3.81 -10.23
CA GLU A 95 -0.69 3.87 -9.80
C GLU A 95 -1.49 2.75 -10.46
N ALA A 96 -2.69 2.47 -9.95
CA ALA A 96 -3.63 1.60 -10.64
C ALA A 96 -3.87 2.12 -12.07
N ASN A 97 -3.96 1.21 -13.03
CA ASN A 97 -4.05 1.46 -14.47
C ASN A 97 -2.77 1.97 -15.14
N SER A 98 -1.66 2.14 -14.44
CA SER A 98 -0.39 2.49 -15.09
C SER A 98 -0.03 1.45 -16.16
N GLN A 99 0.42 1.92 -17.31
CA GLN A 99 0.91 1.08 -18.41
C GLN A 99 2.43 1.09 -18.41
N ILE A 100 3.03 -0.06 -18.22
CA ILE A 100 4.48 -0.29 -18.23
C ILE A 100 4.80 -1.01 -19.53
N GLN A 101 5.53 -0.37 -20.43
CA GLN A 101 5.99 -0.98 -21.66
C GLN A 101 7.48 -1.32 -21.56
N LEU A 102 7.78 -2.59 -21.82
CA LEU A 102 9.12 -3.16 -21.89
C LEU A 102 9.29 -3.77 -23.29
N GLY A 103 10.09 -3.15 -24.14
CA GLY A 103 10.18 -3.54 -25.55
C GLY A 103 8.79 -3.48 -26.22
N HIS A 104 8.33 -4.61 -26.78
CA HIS A 104 7.01 -4.73 -27.38
C HIS A 104 5.91 -5.22 -26.43
N ILE A 105 6.25 -5.56 -25.19
CA ILE A 105 5.27 -6.05 -24.20
C ILE A 105 4.77 -4.89 -23.35
N VAL A 106 3.44 -4.79 -23.25
CA VAL A 106 2.75 -3.82 -22.38
C VAL A 106 2.13 -4.56 -21.21
N LEU A 107 2.56 -4.21 -20.00
CA LEU A 107 1.96 -4.63 -18.75
C LEU A 107 1.08 -3.50 -18.22
N ARG A 108 -0.09 -3.82 -17.70
CA ARG A 108 -0.96 -2.90 -16.99
C ARG A 108 -0.99 -3.23 -15.52
N VAL A 109 -0.88 -2.22 -14.67
CA VAL A 109 -1.11 -2.34 -13.24
C VAL A 109 -2.62 -2.47 -13.02
N LYS A 110 -3.09 -3.70 -12.77
CA LYS A 110 -4.50 -4.01 -12.57
C LYS A 110 -5.01 -3.54 -11.21
N SER A 111 -4.26 -3.84 -10.15
CA SER A 111 -4.60 -3.41 -8.78
C SER A 111 -3.34 -3.17 -7.97
N ILE A 112 -3.46 -2.25 -7.00
CA ILE A 112 -2.47 -2.03 -5.96
C ILE A 112 -3.21 -2.13 -4.63
N GLU A 113 -2.80 -3.06 -3.79
CA GLU A 113 -3.41 -3.33 -2.49
C GLU A 113 -2.37 -3.08 -1.41
N VAL A 114 -2.45 -1.90 -0.81
CA VAL A 114 -1.67 -1.56 0.38
C VAL A 114 -2.60 -1.75 1.56
N ALA A 115 -2.56 -2.93 2.17
CA ALA A 115 -3.09 -3.10 3.52
C ALA A 115 -2.23 -2.25 4.43
N ARG A 116 -2.69 -1.02 4.64
CA ARG A 116 -2.39 -0.22 5.80
C ARG A 116 -2.57 -1.19 6.96
N LYS A 117 -1.51 -1.45 7.73
CA LYS A 117 -1.75 -1.90 9.09
C LYS A 117 -2.59 -0.77 9.67
N ASN A 118 -3.89 -1.01 9.75
CA ASN A 118 -4.79 -0.19 10.51
C ASN A 118 -4.12 0.01 11.86
N GLN A 119 -3.61 1.22 12.10
CA GLN A 119 -3.87 1.85 13.36
C GLN A 119 -5.40 1.81 13.50
N GLY A 120 -5.89 0.87 14.30
CA GLY A 120 -7.31 0.74 14.66
C GLY A 120 -8.21 0.11 13.60
N VAL A 121 -8.95 -0.91 14.01
CA VAL A 121 -10.26 -1.29 13.46
C VAL A 121 -10.99 -0.04 12.94
N PRO A 122 -11.67 -0.07 11.77
CA PRO A 122 -12.53 1.04 11.39
C PRO A 122 -13.64 1.12 12.43
N LEU A 123 -13.43 1.97 13.43
CA LEU A 123 -14.44 2.40 14.37
C LEU A 123 -15.44 3.16 13.50
N SER A 124 -16.58 2.51 13.24
CA SER A 124 -17.76 3.13 12.66
C SER A 124 -17.97 4.49 13.30
N ARG A 125 -18.54 5.47 12.57
CA ARG A 125 -18.69 6.86 13.04
C ARG A 125 -19.29 6.99 14.45
N GLY A 126 -20.06 5.98 14.93
CA GLY A 126 -20.57 5.90 16.30
C GLY A 126 -19.62 5.35 17.39
N THR A 127 -18.41 4.89 17.06
CA THR A 127 -17.43 4.36 18.03
C THR A 127 -16.28 5.33 18.35
N LEU A 128 -16.10 6.40 17.55
CA LEU A 128 -15.24 7.53 17.94
C LEU A 128 -15.82 8.29 19.14
N ASP A 129 -17.15 8.38 19.23
CA ASP A 129 -17.85 9.00 20.36
C ASP A 129 -17.74 8.18 21.66
N ALA A 130 -17.31 6.92 21.59
CA ALA A 130 -17.14 6.02 22.73
C ALA A 130 -15.70 6.00 23.29
N LEU A 131 -14.74 6.63 22.61
CA LEU A 131 -13.38 6.74 23.13
C LEU A 131 -13.35 7.81 24.23
N LYS A 132 -12.89 7.43 25.42
CA LYS A 132 -12.61 8.36 26.51
C LYS A 132 -11.19 8.17 27.00
N VAL A 133 -10.51 9.27 27.31
CA VAL A 133 -9.20 9.27 27.98
C VAL A 133 -9.39 9.50 29.48
N LYS A 134 -8.47 8.99 30.30
CA LYS A 134 -8.55 9.07 31.76
C LYS A 134 -7.39 9.93 32.29
N CYS A 135 -7.67 10.85 33.21
CA CYS A 135 -6.60 11.56 33.91
C CYS A 135 -5.87 10.66 34.93
N SER A 136 -4.61 10.97 35.23
CA SER A 136 -3.74 10.16 36.11
C SER A 136 -4.09 10.22 37.61
N ARG A 137 -5.14 10.94 38.00
CA ARG A 137 -5.65 10.96 39.38
C ARG A 137 -6.10 9.56 39.80
N LEU A 138 -5.58 9.06 40.92
CA LEU A 138 -5.89 7.71 41.43
C LEU A 138 -7.29 7.64 42.06
N GLU A 139 -7.61 8.62 42.91
CA GLU A 139 -8.92 8.73 43.58
C GLU A 139 -9.84 9.61 42.74
N ASN A 140 -10.91 9.05 42.18
CA ASN A 140 -11.88 9.73 41.32
C ASN A 140 -11.28 10.34 40.04
N PRO A 141 -10.90 9.49 39.07
CA PRO A 141 -10.41 9.97 37.80
C PRO A 141 -11.51 10.59 36.93
N HIS A 142 -11.16 11.68 36.24
CA HIS A 142 -12.01 12.28 35.22
C HIS A 142 -11.80 11.59 33.88
N TYR A 143 -12.91 11.32 33.20
CA TYR A 143 -12.94 10.81 31.83
C TYR A 143 -13.22 11.97 30.87
N LEU A 144 -12.35 12.16 29.90
CA LEU A 144 -12.37 13.28 28.95
C LEU A 144 -12.46 12.76 27.52
N PRO A 145 -12.83 13.62 26.56
CA PRO A 145 -12.71 13.34 25.14
C PRO A 145 -11.25 13.07 24.70
N PRO A 146 -11.02 12.28 23.62
CA PRO A 146 -9.68 11.88 23.18
C PRO A 146 -8.73 13.04 22.87
N GLU A 147 -9.24 14.22 22.49
CA GLU A 147 -8.43 15.41 22.21
C GLU A 147 -7.63 15.92 23.42
N TYR A 148 -8.01 15.53 24.64
CA TYR A 148 -7.31 15.91 25.86
C TYR A 148 -6.08 15.03 26.14
N GLN A 149 -5.79 14.01 25.33
CA GLN A 149 -4.63 13.14 25.53
C GLN A 149 -3.31 13.94 25.56
N GLY A 150 -2.49 13.69 26.59
CA GLY A 150 -1.21 14.38 26.77
C GLY A 150 -1.33 15.81 27.32
N GLN A 151 -2.55 16.30 27.57
CA GLN A 151 -2.79 17.60 28.20
C GLN A 151 -3.02 17.46 29.71
N ASN A 152 -3.04 18.59 30.41
CA ASN A 152 -3.50 18.65 31.81
C ASN A 152 -5.03 18.61 31.86
N CYS A 153 -5.56 17.78 32.76
CA CYS A 153 -7.00 17.67 32.98
C CYS A 153 -7.58 19.03 33.41
N PRO A 154 -8.63 19.55 32.73
CA PRO A 154 -9.18 20.87 33.05
C PRO A 154 -9.84 20.94 34.43
N TYR A 155 -10.20 19.78 35.02
CA TYR A 155 -10.87 19.72 36.32
C TYR A 155 -9.92 19.58 37.52
N CYS A 156 -8.73 19.02 37.34
CA CYS A 156 -7.82 18.72 38.45
C CYS A 156 -6.33 18.87 38.15
N GLY A 157 -5.96 19.36 36.97
CA GLY A 157 -4.58 19.63 36.56
C GLY A 157 -3.70 18.40 36.31
N HIS A 158 -4.17 17.18 36.61
CA HIS A 158 -3.40 15.95 36.42
C HIS A 158 -3.25 15.58 34.94
N LEU A 159 -2.13 14.96 34.58
CA LEU A 159 -1.85 14.54 33.20
C LEU A 159 -2.91 13.55 32.69
N VAL A 160 -3.36 13.75 31.45
CA VAL A 160 -4.29 12.85 30.78
C VAL A 160 -3.53 11.77 30.01
N LEU A 161 -3.78 10.52 30.39
CA LEU A 161 -3.10 9.33 29.85
C LEU A 161 -3.77 8.86 28.54
N SER A 162 -3.10 7.95 27.83
CA SER A 162 -3.56 7.43 26.53
C SER A 162 -4.98 6.88 26.56
N ALA A 163 -5.69 7.02 25.44
CA ALA A 163 -7.08 6.61 25.30
C ALA A 163 -7.30 5.12 25.54
N THR A 164 -8.34 4.79 26.32
CA THR A 164 -8.85 3.43 26.50
C THR A 164 -10.21 3.34 25.83
N LEU A 165 -10.44 2.25 25.08
CA LEU A 165 -11.75 1.97 24.49
C LEU A 165 -12.74 1.66 25.62
N VAL A 166 -13.75 2.51 25.83
CA VAL A 166 -14.86 2.20 26.74
C VAL A 166 -15.94 1.53 25.89
N ILE A 167 -16.05 0.21 25.98
CA ILE A 167 -17.13 -0.53 25.34
C ILE A 167 -18.38 -0.29 26.20
N PRO A 168 -19.42 0.41 25.71
CA PRO A 168 -20.66 0.49 26.45
C PRO A 168 -21.24 -0.94 26.61
N PRO A 169 -21.86 -1.26 27.76
CA PRO A 169 -22.54 -2.54 27.91
C PRO A 169 -23.59 -2.69 26.79
N PRO A 170 -23.80 -3.92 26.27
CA PRO A 170 -24.78 -4.15 25.22
C PRO A 170 -26.15 -3.65 25.68
N GLU A 171 -26.76 -2.76 24.90
CA GLU A 171 -28.11 -2.26 25.17
C GLU A 171 -29.06 -3.46 25.25
N ALA A 172 -29.66 -3.68 26.42
CA ALA A 172 -30.74 -4.64 26.58
C ALA A 172 -31.86 -4.24 25.62
N GLY A 173 -32.16 -5.11 24.67
CA GLY A 173 -33.03 -4.85 23.53
C GLY A 173 -34.35 -4.19 23.93
N LYS A 174 -34.59 -2.99 23.40
CA LYS A 174 -35.92 -2.40 23.37
C LYS A 174 -36.71 -3.15 22.30
N ALA A 175 -37.68 -3.95 22.74
CA ALA A 175 -38.57 -4.71 21.85
C ALA A 175 -39.27 -3.77 20.85
N PRO A 176 -39.45 -4.17 19.58
CA PRO A 176 -40.18 -3.35 18.60
C PRO A 176 -41.66 -3.25 19.02
N GLN A 177 -42.18 -2.03 19.11
CA GLN A 177 -43.62 -1.81 19.23
C GLN A 177 -44.30 -2.11 17.88
N PRO A 178 -45.48 -2.75 17.89
CA PRO A 178 -46.20 -3.06 16.65
C PRO A 178 -46.78 -1.78 16.04
N PRO A 179 -46.88 -1.70 14.70
CA PRO A 179 -47.46 -0.56 14.02
C PRO A 179 -48.97 -0.47 14.29
N LEU A 180 -49.45 0.77 14.45
CA LEU A 180 -50.86 1.17 14.52
C LEU A 180 -51.57 0.97 13.18
#